data_AF-A0A3B3RZN6-F1
#
_entry.id   AF-A0A3B3RZN6-F1
#
_cell.length_a   1.000
_cell.length_b   1.000
_cell.length_c   1.000
_cell.angle_alpha   90.00
_cell.angle_beta   90.00
_cell.angle_gamma   90.00
#
_symmetry.space_group_name_H-M   'P 1'
#
loop_
_entity.id
_entity.type
_entity.pdbx_description
1 polymer ?
#
loop_
_entity_poly.entity_id
_entity_poly.type
_entity_poly.pdbx_seq_one_letter_code
_entity_poly.pdbx_strand_id
1 'polypeptide(L)'
;MPAYHSNLMDMNTKLVGNMAMLPLKTQFKGPAPKETKDSDIIDEAIYYFKANVFFKNYEIKCSTKNQGEKEMYTLGITNFPIPGEPGFPLNAMYARPVDKQEEETMRAYLQQVRQETGLRLCDKVFDPETDKPSKWWLCFVKKQFMNKSLSAPGQ
;
A
#
# COMPACT_ATOMS: atom_id res chain seq x y z
N MET A 1 -17.83 14.01 -5.30
CA MET A 1 -17.73 12.87 -6.23
C MET A 1 -17.80 11.58 -5.42
N PRO A 2 -18.36 10.48 -5.95
CA PRO A 2 -18.29 9.17 -5.30
C PRO A 2 -16.85 8.64 -5.27
N ALA A 3 -16.60 7.63 -4.44
CA ALA A 3 -15.30 6.96 -4.38
C ALA A 3 -15.10 5.96 -5.53
N TYR A 4 -13.87 5.81 -6.00
CA TYR A 4 -13.50 4.78 -6.97
C TYR A 4 -13.35 3.42 -6.30
N HIS A 5 -13.83 2.37 -6.97
CA HIS A 5 -13.80 0.98 -6.52
C HIS A 5 -13.03 0.13 -7.54
N SER A 6 -12.35 -0.92 -7.08
CA SER A 6 -11.59 -1.81 -7.95
C SER A 6 -12.49 -2.68 -8.82
N ASN A 7 -12.11 -2.86 -10.08
CA ASN A 7 -12.78 -3.78 -11.03
C ASN A 7 -11.95 -5.04 -11.33
N LEU A 8 -10.90 -5.32 -10.54
CA LEU A 8 -9.93 -6.39 -10.81
C LEU A 8 -10.27 -7.76 -10.19
N MET A 9 -11.34 -7.85 -9.39
CA MET A 9 -11.76 -9.09 -8.74
C MET A 9 -12.55 -10.00 -9.69
N ASP A 10 -12.19 -11.28 -9.74
CA ASP A 10 -12.91 -12.32 -10.48
C ASP A 10 -13.49 -13.41 -9.55
N MET A 11 -14.27 -14.35 -10.10
CA MET A 11 -14.88 -15.44 -9.33
C MET A 11 -13.87 -16.45 -8.74
N ASN A 12 -12.61 -16.45 -9.21
CA ASN A 12 -11.55 -17.37 -8.77
C ASN A 12 -10.56 -16.69 -7.81
N THR A 13 -10.76 -15.42 -7.51
CA THR A 13 -9.87 -14.59 -6.70
C THR A 13 -9.82 -15.13 -5.27
N LYS A 14 -8.65 -15.65 -4.89
CA LYS A 14 -8.42 -16.17 -3.54
C LYS A 14 -8.57 -15.06 -2.50
N LEU A 15 -9.04 -15.41 -1.32
CA LEU A 15 -9.15 -14.51 -0.19
C LEU A 15 -8.07 -14.79 0.86
N VAL A 16 -7.79 -13.79 1.69
CA VAL A 16 -7.04 -13.91 2.94
C VAL A 16 -7.75 -13.04 3.99
N GLY A 17 -8.32 -13.67 5.02
CA GLY A 17 -9.44 -13.08 5.77
C GLY A 17 -10.58 -12.74 4.80
N ASN A 18 -11.06 -11.49 4.85
CA ASN A 18 -12.01 -10.95 3.87
C ASN A 18 -11.35 -10.04 2.80
N MET A 19 -10.03 -10.13 2.61
CA MET A 19 -9.29 -9.36 1.60
C MET A 19 -9.05 -10.18 0.34
N ALA A 20 -9.19 -9.57 -0.83
CA ALA A 20 -8.82 -10.18 -2.10
C ALA A 20 -7.29 -10.29 -2.24
N MET A 21 -6.79 -11.52 -2.44
CA MET A 21 -5.40 -11.81 -2.79
C MET A 21 -5.23 -11.72 -4.31
N LEU A 22 -5.25 -10.47 -4.80
CA LEU A 22 -5.15 -10.17 -6.23
C LEU A 22 -3.73 -10.45 -6.75
N PRO A 23 -3.57 -10.77 -8.05
CA PRO A 23 -2.27 -10.93 -8.66
C PRO A 23 -1.44 -9.63 -8.62
N LEU A 24 -0.11 -9.76 -8.53
CA LEU A 24 0.84 -8.65 -8.54
C LEU A 24 1.93 -8.84 -9.59
N LYS A 25 2.30 -7.75 -10.26
CA LYS A 25 3.45 -7.62 -11.16
C LYS A 25 4.66 -7.20 -10.32
N THR A 26 5.21 -8.13 -9.53
CA THR A 26 6.22 -7.83 -8.51
C THR A 26 7.46 -8.71 -8.57
N GLN A 27 8.61 -8.13 -8.20
CA GLN A 27 9.87 -8.85 -7.94
C GLN A 27 10.03 -9.30 -6.48
N PHE A 28 9.19 -8.81 -5.57
CA PHE A 28 9.27 -9.16 -4.15
C PHE A 28 8.64 -10.53 -3.87
N LYS A 29 9.27 -11.31 -2.99
CA LYS A 29 8.75 -12.63 -2.57
C LYS A 29 7.53 -12.46 -1.68
N GLY A 30 6.51 -13.30 -1.90
CA GLY A 30 5.30 -13.36 -1.08
C GLY A 30 4.23 -14.24 -1.74
N PRO A 31 3.04 -14.34 -1.15
CA PRO A 31 2.00 -15.27 -1.57
C PRO A 31 1.13 -14.78 -2.75
N ALA A 32 1.26 -13.52 -3.19
CA ALA A 32 0.44 -13.00 -4.28
C ALA A 32 0.65 -13.83 -5.57
N PRO A 33 -0.43 -14.14 -6.32
CA PRO A 33 -0.30 -14.70 -7.66
C PRO A 33 0.52 -13.77 -8.57
N LYS A 34 1.19 -14.32 -9.59
CA LYS A 34 1.81 -13.49 -10.63
C LYS A 34 0.72 -12.91 -11.53
N GLU A 35 0.69 -11.60 -11.68
CA GLU A 35 -0.13 -10.97 -12.74
C GLU A 35 0.50 -11.24 -14.12
N THR A 36 -0.35 -11.40 -15.13
CA THR A 36 0.03 -11.60 -16.54
C THR A 36 -0.42 -10.45 -17.44
N LYS A 37 -1.26 -9.55 -16.93
CA LYS A 37 -1.69 -8.29 -17.57
C LYS A 37 -0.68 -7.17 -17.34
N ASP A 38 -0.78 -6.11 -18.14
CA ASP A 38 0.08 -4.92 -18.03
C ASP A 38 -0.14 -4.08 -16.75
N SER A 39 -1.28 -4.23 -16.08
CA SER A 39 -1.70 -3.44 -14.91
C SER A 39 -2.23 -4.35 -13.80
N ASP A 40 -1.93 -4.00 -12.54
CA ASP A 40 -2.44 -4.68 -11.34
C ASP A 40 -3.11 -3.70 -10.35
N ILE A 41 -3.50 -4.21 -9.18
CA ILE A 41 -4.15 -3.44 -8.11
C ILE A 41 -3.28 -2.31 -7.53
N ILE A 42 -1.95 -2.41 -7.63
CA ILE A 42 -1.05 -1.35 -7.16
C ILE A 42 -1.03 -0.19 -8.16
N ASP A 43 -1.08 -0.49 -9.46
CA ASP A 43 -1.24 0.54 -10.50
C ASP A 43 -2.60 1.25 -10.37
N GLU A 44 -3.68 0.50 -10.14
CA GLU A 44 -5.04 1.04 -9.90
C GLU A 44 -5.09 1.89 -8.62
N ALA A 45 -4.49 1.41 -7.52
CA ALA A 45 -4.44 2.14 -6.25
C ALA A 45 -3.62 3.44 -6.35
N ILE A 46 -2.47 3.43 -7.04
CA ILE A 46 -1.64 4.62 -7.27
C ILE A 46 -2.35 5.61 -8.20
N TYR A 47 -3.09 5.13 -9.20
CA TYR A 47 -3.90 5.98 -10.09
C TYR A 47 -5.03 6.70 -9.34
N TYR A 48 -5.83 5.97 -8.55
CA TYR A 48 -6.90 6.58 -7.75
C TYR A 48 -6.42 7.31 -6.49
N PHE A 49 -5.16 7.15 -6.07
CA PHE A 49 -4.60 7.78 -4.87
C PHE A 49 -4.91 9.28 -4.80
N LYS A 50 -4.60 10.04 -5.86
CA LYS A 50 -4.82 11.50 -5.87
C LYS A 50 -6.29 11.92 -5.82
N ALA A 51 -7.21 11.04 -6.21
CA ALA A 51 -8.65 11.28 -6.12
C ALA A 51 -9.24 10.88 -4.75
N ASN A 52 -8.69 9.85 -4.12
CA ASN A 52 -9.21 9.28 -2.86
C ASN A 52 -8.54 9.89 -1.59
N VAL A 53 -7.33 10.45 -1.71
CA VAL A 53 -6.50 10.87 -0.55
C VAL A 53 -6.68 12.36 -0.22
N PHE A 54 -7.86 12.74 0.29
CA PHE A 54 -8.21 14.13 0.61
C PHE A 54 -8.08 14.58 2.12
N PHE A 55 -7.58 13.77 3.11
CA PHE A 55 -7.54 14.12 4.59
C PHE A 55 -6.22 14.65 5.26
N LYS A 56 -5.42 13.89 6.08
CA LYS A 56 -4.25 14.39 6.89
C LYS A 56 -3.03 13.43 7.31
N ASN A 57 -1.80 13.60 6.73
CA ASN A 57 -0.38 13.23 7.15
C ASN A 57 0.41 11.94 6.68
N TYR A 58 1.54 12.14 5.95
CA TYR A 58 2.83 11.37 5.81
C TYR A 58 3.93 12.26 5.14
N GLU A 59 5.04 12.58 5.81
CA GLU A 59 6.04 13.59 5.35
C GLU A 59 7.30 12.99 4.72
N ILE A 60 7.48 13.15 3.40
CA ILE A 60 8.69 12.72 2.67
C ILE A 60 9.85 13.67 2.98
N LYS A 61 10.90 13.15 3.63
CA LYS A 61 12.13 13.88 3.99
C LYS A 61 13.33 13.55 3.09
N CYS A 62 13.13 12.58 2.19
CA CYS A 62 14.15 12.11 1.27
C CYS A 62 14.52 13.20 0.24
N SER A 63 15.82 13.42 0.01
CA SER A 63 16.30 14.43 -0.94
C SER A 63 16.57 13.89 -2.35
N THR A 64 16.57 12.57 -2.53
CA THR A 64 16.86 11.84 -3.78
C THR A 64 16.00 10.59 -3.91
N LYS A 65 15.76 10.09 -5.14
CA LYS A 65 15.00 8.85 -5.38
C LYS A 65 15.65 7.64 -4.70
N ASN A 66 16.97 7.53 -4.76
CA ASN A 66 17.73 6.44 -4.15
C ASN A 66 17.60 6.40 -2.62
N GLN A 67 17.51 7.57 -1.97
CA GLN A 67 17.18 7.66 -0.54
C GLN A 67 15.72 7.21 -0.30
N GLY A 68 14.79 7.69 -1.13
CA GLY A 68 13.38 7.29 -1.08
C GLY A 68 13.19 5.77 -1.19
N GLU A 69 13.83 5.12 -2.15
CA GLU A 69 13.79 3.66 -2.34
C GLU A 69 14.26 2.88 -1.09
N LYS A 70 15.32 3.35 -0.42
CA LYS A 70 15.83 2.75 0.83
C LYS A 70 14.89 2.94 2.01
N GLU A 71 14.34 4.14 2.17
CA GLU A 71 13.37 4.45 3.22
C GLU A 71 12.04 3.69 3.00
N MET A 72 11.55 3.62 1.76
CA MET A 72 10.34 2.87 1.40
C MET A 72 10.53 1.35 1.50
N TYR A 73 11.72 0.80 1.19
CA TYR A 73 12.03 -0.60 1.46
C TYR A 73 12.01 -0.91 2.96
N THR A 74 12.62 -0.04 3.77
CA THR A 74 12.65 -0.15 5.24
C THR A 74 11.25 -0.06 5.84
N LEU A 75 10.42 0.87 5.34
CA LEU A 75 9.01 0.98 5.69
C LEU A 75 8.22 -0.26 5.25
N GLY A 76 8.50 -0.82 4.08
CA GLY A 76 7.86 -2.03 3.57
C GLY A 76 8.06 -3.25 4.47
N ILE A 77 9.29 -3.48 4.92
CA ILE A 77 9.63 -4.60 5.83
C ILE A 77 9.21 -4.36 7.29
N THR A 78 8.89 -3.12 7.68
CA THR A 78 8.43 -2.80 9.04
C THR A 78 7.16 -3.59 9.39
N ASN A 79 7.06 -4.05 10.64
CA ASN A 79 5.88 -4.77 11.12
C ASN A 79 4.73 -3.78 11.37
N PHE A 80 3.63 -3.95 10.63
CA PHE A 80 2.40 -3.17 10.76
C PHE A 80 1.31 -4.04 11.38
N PRO A 81 0.40 -3.46 12.19
CA PRO A 81 -0.72 -4.21 12.74
C PRO A 81 -1.64 -4.71 11.63
N ILE A 82 -2.12 -5.95 11.76
CA ILE A 82 -3.08 -6.58 10.84
C ILE A 82 -4.49 -6.64 11.46
N PRO A 83 -5.56 -6.94 10.69
CA PRO A 83 -6.89 -7.18 11.23
C PRO A 83 -6.90 -8.13 12.44
N GLY A 84 -7.54 -7.68 13.52
CA GLY A 84 -7.56 -8.34 14.83
C GLY A 84 -6.56 -7.78 15.84
N GLU A 85 -5.50 -7.08 15.41
CA GLU A 85 -4.48 -6.53 16.33
C GLU A 85 -4.86 -5.16 16.92
N PRO A 86 -4.42 -4.86 18.16
CA PRO A 86 -4.42 -3.50 18.68
C PRO A 86 -3.65 -2.57 17.75
N GLY A 87 -4.23 -1.41 17.43
CA GLY A 87 -3.66 -0.43 16.51
C GLY A 87 -4.10 -0.56 15.05
N PHE A 88 -4.67 -1.69 14.61
CA PHE A 88 -5.25 -1.74 13.26
C PHE A 88 -6.53 -0.89 13.20
N PRO A 89 -6.59 0.16 12.34
CA PRO A 89 -7.61 1.21 12.44
C PRO A 89 -9.01 0.79 11.97
N LEU A 90 -9.13 -0.38 11.33
CA LEU A 90 -10.33 -0.83 10.60
C LEU A 90 -10.81 -2.23 11.03
N ASN A 91 -10.53 -2.64 12.28
CA ASN A 91 -10.95 -3.93 12.85
C ASN A 91 -12.48 -4.22 12.79
N ALA A 92 -13.31 -3.21 12.55
CA ALA A 92 -14.76 -3.37 12.35
C ALA A 92 -15.18 -3.69 10.90
N MET A 93 -14.26 -3.63 9.93
CA MET A 93 -14.54 -3.91 8.50
C MET A 93 -13.68 -5.03 7.91
N TYR A 94 -12.55 -5.37 8.56
CA TYR A 94 -11.69 -6.46 8.13
C TYR A 94 -11.77 -7.65 9.09
N ALA A 95 -11.90 -8.84 8.53
CA ALA A 95 -11.85 -10.08 9.29
C ALA A 95 -10.41 -10.34 9.77
N ARG A 96 -10.27 -10.63 11.07
CA ARG A 96 -9.02 -11.18 11.62
C ARG A 96 -8.70 -12.54 10.98
N PRO A 97 -7.41 -12.95 10.91
CA PRO A 97 -7.06 -14.32 10.59
C PRO A 97 -7.76 -15.32 11.52
N VAL A 98 -8.22 -16.44 10.94
CA VAL A 98 -8.87 -17.54 11.67
C VAL A 98 -7.87 -18.50 12.29
N ASP A 99 -6.70 -18.66 11.66
CA ASP A 99 -5.58 -19.48 12.14
C ASP A 99 -4.22 -18.83 11.86
N LYS A 100 -3.16 -19.48 12.34
CA LYS A 100 -1.77 -19.01 12.22
C LYS A 100 -1.24 -19.07 10.77
N GLN A 101 -1.68 -20.02 9.95
CA GLN A 101 -1.25 -20.14 8.56
C GLN A 101 -1.82 -19.00 7.72
N GLU A 102 -3.09 -18.63 7.98
CA GLU A 102 -3.69 -17.43 7.41
C GLU A 102 -3.02 -16.16 7.93
N GLU A 103 -2.66 -16.08 9.22
CA GLU A 103 -1.94 -14.93 9.79
C GLU A 103 -0.59 -14.68 9.09
N GLU A 104 0.24 -15.72 8.97
CA GLU A 104 1.54 -15.64 8.29
C GLU A 104 1.36 -15.27 6.81
N THR A 105 0.34 -15.83 6.14
CA THR A 105 -0.01 -15.49 4.74
C THR A 105 -0.45 -14.03 4.61
N MET A 106 -1.27 -13.53 5.54
CA MET A 106 -1.76 -12.15 5.54
C MET A 106 -0.62 -11.15 5.77
N ARG A 107 0.27 -11.42 6.73
CA ARG A 107 1.46 -10.58 6.97
C ARG A 107 2.38 -10.56 5.75
N ALA A 108 2.64 -11.72 5.13
CA ALA A 108 3.48 -11.81 3.93
C ALA A 108 2.86 -11.11 2.71
N TYR A 109 1.55 -11.26 2.47
CA TYR A 109 0.85 -10.56 1.39
C TYR A 109 0.90 -9.03 1.59
N LEU A 110 0.57 -8.55 2.79
CA LEU A 110 0.62 -7.12 3.09
C LEU A 110 2.05 -6.56 3.04
N GLN A 111 3.08 -7.34 3.38
CA GLN A 111 4.49 -6.94 3.22
C GLN A 111 4.87 -6.81 1.73
N GLN A 112 4.52 -7.80 0.91
CA GLN A 112 4.76 -7.80 -0.55
C GLN A 112 4.08 -6.60 -1.21
N VAL A 113 2.82 -6.32 -0.86
CA VAL A 113 2.07 -5.13 -1.31
C VAL A 113 2.78 -3.83 -0.89
N ARG A 114 3.24 -3.71 0.36
CA ARG A 114 3.95 -2.49 0.82
C ARG A 114 5.27 -2.27 0.07
N GLN A 115 6.06 -3.32 -0.15
CA GLN A 115 7.35 -3.22 -0.86
C GLN A 115 7.17 -2.79 -2.32
N GLU A 116 6.25 -3.43 -3.04
CA GLU A 116 5.97 -3.12 -4.45
C GLU A 116 5.33 -1.73 -4.61
N THR A 117 4.37 -1.38 -3.73
CA THR A 117 3.78 -0.02 -3.72
C THR A 117 4.84 1.04 -3.43
N GLY A 118 5.75 0.78 -2.49
CA GLY A 118 6.81 1.71 -2.12
C GLY A 118 7.80 1.98 -3.27
N LEU A 119 8.20 0.93 -3.99
CA LEU A 119 9.05 1.03 -5.16
C LEU A 119 8.38 1.87 -6.27
N ARG A 120 7.17 1.50 -6.70
CA ARG A 120 6.45 2.22 -7.76
C ARG A 120 6.06 3.64 -7.36
N LEU A 121 5.85 3.92 -6.07
CA LEU A 121 5.59 5.27 -5.59
C LEU A 121 6.81 6.17 -5.77
N CYS A 122 8.04 5.68 -5.57
CA CYS A 122 9.25 6.44 -5.89
C CYS A 122 9.32 6.83 -7.37
N ASP A 123 8.97 5.94 -8.30
CA ASP A 123 8.90 6.23 -9.75
C ASP A 123 7.83 7.28 -10.13
N LYS A 124 6.87 7.58 -9.24
CA LYS A 124 5.87 8.63 -9.47
C LYS A 124 6.16 9.92 -8.70
N VAL A 125 6.79 9.81 -7.53
CA VAL A 125 7.09 10.93 -6.62
C VAL A 125 8.30 11.72 -7.09
N PHE A 126 9.39 11.05 -7.48
CA PHE A 126 10.63 11.73 -7.86
C PHE A 126 10.63 12.13 -9.33
N ASP A 127 11.08 13.35 -9.58
CA ASP A 127 11.21 13.94 -10.90
C ASP A 127 12.44 13.36 -11.64
N PRO A 128 12.30 12.80 -12.88
CA PRO A 128 13.40 12.10 -13.54
C PRO A 128 14.60 12.97 -13.95
N GLU A 129 14.40 14.28 -14.12
CA GLU A 129 15.45 15.21 -14.56
C GLU A 129 16.19 15.84 -13.37
N THR A 130 15.48 16.05 -12.26
CA THR A 130 16.00 16.81 -11.11
C THR A 130 16.22 15.98 -9.84
N ASP A 131 15.83 14.70 -9.83
CA ASP A 131 15.87 13.74 -8.72
C ASP A 131 15.16 14.22 -7.43
N LYS A 132 14.28 15.22 -7.56
CA LYS A 132 13.60 15.87 -6.42
C LYS A 132 12.17 15.35 -6.25
N PRO A 133 11.68 15.27 -4.99
CA PRO A 133 10.30 14.88 -4.74
C PRO A 133 9.32 15.95 -5.24
N SER A 134 8.41 15.55 -6.12
CA SER A 134 7.48 16.43 -6.82
C SER A 134 6.45 17.04 -5.87
N LYS A 135 6.32 18.38 -5.90
CA LYS A 135 5.33 19.13 -5.10
C LYS A 135 3.87 18.67 -5.33
N TRP A 136 3.59 18.08 -6.50
CA TRP A 136 2.28 17.55 -6.87
C TRP A 136 1.97 16.16 -6.27
N TRP A 137 2.93 15.56 -5.57
CA TRP A 137 2.72 14.45 -4.64
C TRP A 137 2.94 14.91 -3.20
N LEU A 138 3.92 15.79 -2.94
CA LEU A 138 4.13 16.36 -1.60
C LEU A 138 2.95 17.20 -1.11
N CYS A 139 2.08 17.78 -1.95
CA CYS A 139 0.85 18.41 -1.45
C CYS A 139 -0.08 17.40 -0.72
N PHE A 140 0.07 16.11 -1.03
CA PHE A 140 -0.55 15.00 -0.31
C PHE A 140 0.24 14.55 0.93
N VAL A 141 1.33 15.24 1.34
CA VAL A 141 1.94 15.03 2.68
C VAL A 141 0.87 15.10 3.73
N LYS A 142 0.08 16.17 3.76
CA LYS A 142 -0.95 16.32 4.78
C LYS A 142 -2.24 15.62 4.32
N LYS A 143 -2.16 14.33 3.91
CA LYS A 143 -3.31 13.50 3.48
C LYS A 143 -3.28 11.99 3.90
N GLN A 144 -4.34 11.57 4.61
CA GLN A 144 -4.75 10.22 5.08
C GLN A 144 -5.97 9.74 4.27
N PHE A 145 -6.22 8.42 4.19
CA PHE A 145 -7.51 7.87 3.74
C PHE A 145 -8.46 7.65 4.95
N MET A 146 -9.76 7.91 4.79
CA MET A 146 -10.82 7.68 5.80
C MET A 146 -10.61 8.26 7.22
N ASN A 147 -9.74 9.26 7.40
CA ASN A 147 -9.26 9.72 8.73
C ASN A 147 -8.64 8.57 9.58
N LYS A 148 -8.03 7.59 8.92
CA LYS A 148 -7.34 6.45 9.53
C LYS A 148 -5.86 6.48 9.21
N SER A 149 -5.06 5.85 10.08
CA SER A 149 -3.61 5.73 9.96
C SER A 149 -3.19 4.29 10.26
N LEU A 150 -2.21 3.77 9.53
CA LEU A 150 -1.50 2.54 9.89
C LEU A 150 -0.32 2.83 10.83
N SER A 151 0.20 4.06 10.81
CA SER A 151 1.13 4.59 11.82
C SER A 151 0.39 4.95 13.10
N ALA A 152 1.03 4.77 14.27
CA ALA A 152 0.47 5.24 15.55
C ALA A 152 0.33 6.78 15.57
N PRO A 153 -0.62 7.35 16.35
CA PRO A 153 -0.76 8.79 16.47
C PRO A 153 0.52 9.45 17.04
N GLY A 154 1.20 10.27 16.23
CA GLY A 154 2.41 11.00 16.63
C GLY A 154 3.69 10.59 15.92
N GLN A 155 3.63 9.63 14.98
CA GLN A 155 4.67 9.39 13.96
C GLN A 155 4.33 10.10 12.64
#